data_AF-A0A7J4RWZ8-F1
#
_entry.id   AF-A0A7J4RWZ8-F1
#
_cell.length_a   1.000
_cell.length_b   1.000
_cell.length_c   1.000
_cell.angle_alpha   90.00
_cell.angle_beta   90.00
_cell.angle_gamma   90.00
#
_symmetry.space_group_name_H-M   'P 1'
#
loop_
_entity.id
_entity.type
_entity.pdbx_description
1 polymer ?
#
loop_
_entity_poly.entity_id
_entity_poly.type
_entity_poly.pdbx_seq_one_letter_code
_entity_poly.pdbx_strand_id
1 'polypeptide(L)'
;MSEGREEWLDAAINHAHSIHILGAGLNPERPAHRAVHDLNGRGWRLVPIHPRDAGNSILGRVIRPEIEPGITPDIVVMFLAPARAQAAVMSMIVRYGSEHMPLIWLQRGAESDELIEMLEENALKYVKQDCIVEYITRNNMQRNPRAEAYPWFRQISDEDGSGCSVWQAFEPLQDGSKFTTELEWVGDLSDLENSQHTIARYIRSLGLPDEQLVDTAIRLA
;
A
#
# COMPACT_ATOMS: atom_id res chain seq x y z
N MET A 1 7.53 29.75 -12.65
CA MET A 1 7.30 28.37 -13.16
C MET A 1 6.79 27.41 -12.06
N SER A 2 6.38 27.89 -10.88
CA SER A 2 5.92 27.05 -9.76
C SER A 2 4.43 26.68 -9.83
N GLU A 3 3.55 27.58 -10.27
CA GLU A 3 2.10 27.37 -10.28
C GLU A 3 1.67 26.12 -11.07
N GLY A 4 2.18 25.93 -12.29
CA GLY A 4 1.84 24.76 -13.10
C GLY A 4 2.37 23.43 -12.56
N ARG A 5 3.39 23.43 -11.68
CA ARG A 5 3.90 22.21 -11.03
C ARG A 5 3.03 21.83 -9.83
N GLU A 6 2.49 22.81 -9.12
CA GLU A 6 1.62 22.57 -7.97
C GLU A 6 0.26 22.01 -8.41
N GLU A 7 -0.33 22.53 -9.50
CA GLU A 7 -1.66 22.09 -9.97
C GLU A 7 -1.73 20.60 -10.35
N TRP A 8 -0.77 20.07 -11.11
CA TRP A 8 -0.82 18.65 -11.50
C TRP A 8 -0.54 17.72 -10.30
N LEU A 9 0.30 18.16 -9.37
CA LEU A 9 0.66 17.39 -8.19
C LEU A 9 -0.52 17.32 -7.21
N ASP A 10 -1.18 18.44 -7.00
CA ASP A 10 -2.42 18.52 -6.21
C ASP A 10 -3.49 17.61 -6.82
N ALA A 11 -3.67 17.66 -8.15
CA ALA A 11 -4.58 16.77 -8.85
C ALA A 11 -4.19 15.30 -8.67
N ALA A 12 -2.91 14.94 -8.81
CA ALA A 12 -2.45 13.56 -8.62
C ALA A 12 -2.73 13.05 -7.20
N ILE A 13 -2.47 13.85 -6.17
CA ILE A 13 -2.71 13.48 -4.77
C ILE A 13 -4.20 13.39 -4.46
N ASN A 14 -5.02 14.34 -4.92
CA ASN A 14 -6.45 14.36 -4.65
C ASN A 14 -7.18 13.17 -5.29
N HIS A 15 -6.76 12.75 -6.49
CA HIS A 15 -7.36 11.60 -7.17
C HIS A 15 -6.76 10.26 -6.75
N ALA A 16 -5.62 10.24 -6.07
CA ALA A 16 -5.03 9.00 -5.57
C ALA A 16 -5.99 8.30 -4.61
N HIS A 17 -6.24 7.01 -4.86
CA HIS A 17 -7.00 6.15 -3.96
C HIS A 17 -6.11 5.62 -2.84
N SER A 18 -4.89 5.24 -3.19
CA SER A 18 -3.95 4.54 -2.32
C SER A 18 -2.58 5.22 -2.23
N ILE A 19 -2.02 5.19 -1.02
CA ILE A 19 -0.65 5.62 -0.73
C ILE A 19 0.09 4.43 -0.13
N HIS A 20 1.02 3.88 -0.90
CA HIS A 20 1.86 2.76 -0.48
C HIS A 20 3.16 3.31 0.13
N ILE A 21 3.43 2.97 1.40
CA ILE A 21 4.52 3.58 2.17
C ILE A 21 5.61 2.53 2.40
N LEU A 22 6.63 2.55 1.54
CA LEU A 22 7.75 1.62 1.58
C LEU A 22 8.74 2.04 2.67
N GLY A 23 9.07 1.10 3.54
CA GLY A 23 9.87 1.33 4.75
C GLY A 23 9.04 1.52 6.02
N ALA A 24 7.71 1.49 5.94
CA ALA A 24 6.83 1.62 7.10
C ALA A 24 6.77 0.31 7.91
N GLY A 25 7.68 0.17 8.86
CA GLY A 25 7.75 -0.93 9.83
C GLY A 25 7.26 -0.53 11.23
N LEU A 26 7.55 -1.37 12.23
CA LEU A 26 7.07 -1.22 13.60
C LEU A 26 7.79 -0.17 14.44
N ASN A 27 8.95 0.31 14.00
CA ASN A 27 9.75 1.23 14.81
C ASN A 27 9.14 2.65 14.81
N PRO A 28 8.58 3.13 15.94
CA PRO A 28 7.87 4.42 16.00
C PRO A 28 8.81 5.63 15.83
N GLU A 29 10.11 5.45 16.04
CA GLU A 29 11.12 6.49 15.83
C GLU A 29 11.43 6.70 14.34
N ARG A 30 11.01 5.79 13.46
CA ARG A 30 11.23 5.92 12.01
C ARG A 30 10.18 6.84 11.37
N PRO A 31 10.61 7.80 10.52
CA PRO A 31 9.68 8.67 9.80
C PRO A 31 8.61 7.93 8.99
N ALA A 32 8.94 6.76 8.42
CA ALA A 32 8.00 5.95 7.66
C ALA A 32 6.83 5.43 8.50
N HIS A 33 7.09 5.03 9.74
CA HIS A 33 6.06 4.61 10.69
C HIS A 33 5.15 5.80 11.03
N ARG A 34 5.75 6.95 11.41
CA ARG A 34 5.00 8.17 11.73
C ARG A 34 4.18 8.67 10.56
N ALA A 35 4.66 8.55 9.32
CA ALA A 35 3.90 8.95 8.14
C ALA A 35 2.55 8.22 8.02
N VAL A 36 2.46 6.96 8.46
CA VAL A 36 1.17 6.24 8.51
C VAL A 36 0.23 6.90 9.51
N HIS A 37 0.72 7.28 10.69
CA HIS A 37 -0.06 7.98 11.70
C HIS A 37 -0.48 9.38 11.27
N ASP A 38 0.42 10.16 10.69
CA ASP A 38 0.19 11.55 10.31
C ASP A 38 -0.78 11.70 9.13
N LEU A 39 -0.81 10.70 8.24
CA LEU A 39 -1.76 10.63 7.13
C LEU A 39 -3.08 9.95 7.52
N ASN A 40 -3.16 9.32 8.70
CA ASN A 40 -4.36 8.64 9.14
C ASN A 40 -5.54 9.61 9.26
N GLY A 41 -6.73 9.17 8.88
CA GLY A 41 -7.94 10.00 8.93
C GLY A 41 -8.05 11.06 7.83
N ARG A 42 -7.03 11.24 6.97
CA ARG A 42 -7.10 12.18 5.84
C ARG A 42 -7.80 11.62 4.60
N GLY A 43 -8.31 10.39 4.67
CA GLY A 43 -9.20 9.80 3.67
C GLY A 43 -8.54 8.92 2.62
N TRP A 44 -7.20 8.88 2.53
CA TRP A 44 -6.51 7.92 1.64
C TRP A 44 -6.45 6.52 2.24
N ARG A 45 -6.44 5.51 1.36
CA ARG A 45 -6.09 4.14 1.73
C ARG A 45 -4.58 4.05 1.90
N LEU A 46 -4.11 3.94 3.15
CA LEU A 46 -2.68 3.80 3.44
C LEU A 46 -2.29 2.31 3.45
N VAL A 47 -1.18 1.97 2.81
CA VAL A 47 -0.68 0.58 2.75
C VAL A 47 0.77 0.55 3.21
N PRO A 48 1.05 0.14 4.47
CA PRO A 48 2.42 0.05 4.97
C PRO A 48 3.15 -1.17 4.41
N ILE A 49 4.38 -0.96 3.92
CA ILE A 49 5.20 -2.02 3.33
C ILE A 49 6.57 -2.06 3.99
N HIS A 50 6.89 -3.20 4.61
CA HIS A 50 8.20 -3.44 5.22
C HIS A 50 8.50 -4.96 5.29
N PRO A 51 9.46 -5.48 4.50
CA PRO A 51 9.73 -6.92 4.38
C PRO A 51 9.94 -7.66 5.70
N ARG A 52 10.60 -7.02 6.67
CA ARG A 52 10.97 -7.67 7.95
C ARG A 52 9.88 -7.60 9.01
N ASP A 53 8.97 -6.64 8.87
CA ASP A 53 7.91 -6.40 9.86
C ASP A 53 6.54 -6.85 9.30
N ALA A 54 6.54 -7.55 8.17
CA ALA A 54 5.35 -8.11 7.56
C ALA A 54 4.57 -9.01 8.53
N GLY A 55 3.24 -8.97 8.45
CA GLY A 55 2.35 -9.71 9.35
C GLY A 55 2.11 -9.04 10.71
N ASN A 56 2.72 -7.88 10.96
CA ASN A 56 2.33 -6.98 12.06
C ASN A 56 1.36 -5.90 11.54
N SER A 57 0.99 -4.93 12.38
CA SER A 57 0.09 -3.83 12.00
C SER A 57 0.56 -2.44 12.46
N ILE A 58 0.08 -1.41 11.74
CA ILE A 58 0.16 0.01 12.11
C ILE A 58 -1.24 0.63 11.93
N LEU A 59 -1.82 1.15 13.00
CA LEU A 59 -3.22 1.62 13.06
C LEU A 59 -4.19 0.59 12.46
N GLY A 60 -3.98 -0.67 12.83
CA GLY A 60 -4.68 -1.85 12.33
C GLY A 60 -4.56 -2.21 10.86
N ARG A 61 -3.74 -1.48 10.10
CA ARG A 61 -3.38 -1.86 8.73
C ARG A 61 -2.24 -2.85 8.77
N VAL A 62 -2.40 -3.97 8.09
CA VAL A 62 -1.37 -5.01 8.07
C VAL A 62 -0.16 -4.52 7.27
N ILE A 63 1.02 -4.64 7.87
CA ILE A 63 2.30 -4.41 7.19
C ILE A 63 2.53 -5.55 6.22
N ARG A 64 2.73 -5.22 4.94
CA ARG A 64 3.00 -6.19 3.88
C ARG A 64 4.49 -6.28 3.57
N PRO A 65 4.99 -7.42 3.08
CA PRO A 65 6.40 -7.53 2.71
C PRO A 65 6.72 -6.77 1.42
N GLU A 66 5.75 -6.68 0.51
CA GLU A 66 5.85 -6.04 -0.79
C GLU A 66 4.48 -5.53 -1.26
N ILE A 67 4.46 -4.84 -2.40
CA ILE A 67 3.20 -4.49 -3.09
C ILE A 67 2.63 -5.78 -3.68
N GLU A 68 1.36 -6.04 -3.36
CA GLU A 68 0.66 -7.24 -3.80
C GLU A 68 0.65 -7.39 -5.33
N PRO A 69 0.90 -8.60 -5.86
CA PRO A 69 0.78 -8.86 -7.28
C PRO A 69 -0.61 -8.48 -7.81
N GLY A 70 -0.68 -7.74 -8.92
CA GLY A 70 -1.94 -7.27 -9.49
C GLY A 70 -2.42 -5.91 -8.97
N ILE A 71 -1.80 -5.38 -7.91
CA ILE A 71 -2.08 -4.03 -7.42
C ILE A 71 -1.13 -3.04 -8.08
N THR A 72 -1.70 -2.02 -8.70
CA THR A 72 -0.97 -0.83 -9.14
C THR A 72 -1.30 0.32 -8.18
N PRO A 73 -0.34 0.77 -7.36
CA PRO A 73 -0.52 1.95 -6.50
C PRO A 73 -0.79 3.21 -7.31
N ASP A 74 -1.43 4.21 -6.68
CA ASP A 74 -1.48 5.57 -7.23
C ASP A 74 -0.24 6.38 -6.83
N ILE A 75 0.15 6.25 -5.55
CA ILE A 75 1.32 6.92 -4.97
C ILE A 75 2.17 5.90 -4.23
N VAL A 76 3.48 5.98 -4.44
CA VAL A 76 4.48 5.21 -3.70
C VAL A 76 5.43 6.15 -2.98
N VAL A 77 5.42 6.12 -1.65
CA VAL A 77 6.30 6.92 -0.79
C VAL A 77 7.47 6.07 -0.30
N MET A 78 8.68 6.49 -0.61
CA MET A 78 9.89 5.69 -0.37
C MET A 78 10.72 6.25 0.77
N PHE A 79 10.74 5.53 1.90
CA PHE A 79 11.69 5.73 3.00
C PHE A 79 12.78 4.65 2.94
N LEU A 80 13.42 4.52 1.79
CA LEU A 80 14.38 3.47 1.49
C LEU A 80 15.77 4.07 1.28
N ALA A 81 16.82 3.28 1.55
CA ALA A 81 18.17 3.63 1.10
C ALA A 81 18.19 3.72 -0.44
N PRO A 82 19.01 4.59 -1.06
CA PRO A 82 18.89 4.90 -2.50
C PRO A 82 18.94 3.67 -3.42
N ALA A 83 19.87 2.74 -3.18
CA ALA A 83 19.96 1.50 -3.96
C ALA A 83 18.68 0.64 -3.90
N ARG A 84 17.96 0.64 -2.75
CA ARG A 84 16.68 -0.06 -2.62
C ARG A 84 15.53 0.70 -3.26
N ALA A 85 15.55 2.03 -3.21
CA ALA A 85 14.58 2.85 -3.93
C ALA A 85 14.68 2.62 -5.45
N GLN A 86 15.91 2.62 -5.98
CA GLN A 86 16.17 2.31 -7.38
C GLN A 86 15.69 0.92 -7.78
N ALA A 87 16.00 -0.12 -6.98
CA ALA A 87 15.52 -1.47 -7.23
C ALA A 87 13.98 -1.56 -7.20
N ALA A 88 13.33 -0.84 -6.28
CA ALA A 88 11.87 -0.78 -6.21
C ALA A 88 11.26 -0.13 -7.46
N VAL A 89 11.81 1.00 -7.92
CA VAL A 89 11.36 1.65 -9.17
C VAL A 89 11.54 0.72 -10.37
N MET A 90 12.70 0.08 -10.53
CA MET A 90 12.94 -0.87 -11.62
C MET A 90 11.96 -2.05 -11.61
N SER A 91 11.70 -2.62 -10.43
CA SER A 91 10.70 -3.69 -10.27
C SER A 91 9.31 -3.24 -10.71
N MET A 92 8.91 -2.01 -10.35
CA MET A 92 7.62 -1.44 -10.75
C MET A 92 7.54 -1.17 -12.26
N ILE A 93 8.62 -0.68 -12.88
CA ILE A 93 8.68 -0.49 -14.35
C ILE A 93 8.46 -1.84 -15.06
N VAL A 94 9.12 -2.90 -14.60
CA VAL A 94 8.95 -4.25 -15.16
C VAL A 94 7.52 -4.76 -14.96
N ARG A 95 6.91 -4.47 -13.81
CA ARG A 95 5.58 -4.98 -13.46
C ARG A 95 4.43 -4.23 -14.13
N TYR A 96 4.50 -2.91 -14.23
CA TYR A 96 3.39 -2.06 -14.67
C TYR A 96 3.61 -1.44 -16.06
N GLY A 97 4.86 -1.40 -16.53
CA GLY A 97 5.28 -0.56 -17.63
C GLY A 97 5.34 0.91 -17.23
N SER A 98 6.12 1.71 -17.96
CA SER A 98 6.35 3.13 -17.64
C SER A 98 5.06 3.99 -17.69
N GLU A 99 4.08 3.60 -18.51
CA GLU A 99 2.82 4.34 -18.67
C GLU A 99 1.88 4.26 -17.46
N HIS A 100 1.99 3.20 -16.66
CA HIS A 100 1.12 2.96 -15.49
C HIS A 100 1.88 3.13 -14.17
N MET A 101 3.02 3.83 -14.20
CA MET A 101 3.81 4.05 -13.00
C MET A 101 3.06 4.96 -12.00
N PRO A 102 3.09 4.61 -10.70
CA PRO A 102 2.60 5.50 -9.66
C PRO A 102 3.40 6.81 -9.63
N LEU A 103 2.80 7.84 -9.02
CA LEU A 103 3.59 8.99 -8.57
C LEU A 103 4.60 8.52 -7.52
N ILE A 104 5.90 8.68 -7.83
CA ILE A 104 6.99 8.30 -6.93
C ILE A 104 7.34 9.46 -6.00
N TRP A 105 7.20 9.26 -4.70
CA TRP A 105 7.63 10.24 -3.70
C TRP A 105 8.91 9.76 -3.00
N LEU A 106 10.04 10.33 -3.38
CA LEU A 106 11.33 10.10 -2.75
C LEU A 106 11.44 10.97 -1.49
N GLN A 107 11.34 10.33 -0.33
CA GLN A 107 11.60 11.03 0.93
C GLN A 107 13.09 11.33 1.07
N ARG A 108 13.41 12.37 1.84
CA ARG A 108 14.79 12.85 2.03
C ARG A 108 15.74 11.69 2.36
N GLY A 109 16.74 11.48 1.50
CA GLY A 109 17.74 10.42 1.62
C GLY A 109 17.44 9.14 0.84
N ALA A 110 16.33 9.08 0.09
CA ALA A 110 16.00 7.98 -0.83
C ALA A 110 16.47 8.24 -2.27
N GLU A 111 16.84 9.47 -2.59
CA GLU A 111 17.35 9.88 -3.89
C GLU A 111 18.84 9.53 -4.11
N SER A 112 19.20 9.27 -5.37
CA SER A 112 20.57 9.32 -5.88
C SER A 112 20.55 9.90 -7.29
N ASP A 113 21.68 10.40 -7.79
CA ASP A 113 21.75 10.98 -9.13
C ASP A 113 21.32 9.97 -10.21
N GLU A 114 21.73 8.70 -10.07
CA GLU A 114 21.36 7.62 -10.99
C GLU A 114 19.86 7.31 -10.97
N LEU A 115 19.23 7.37 -9.79
CA LEU A 115 17.78 7.17 -9.67
C LEU A 115 17.03 8.34 -10.33
N ILE A 116 17.50 9.57 -10.15
CA ILE A 116 16.88 10.74 -10.75
C ILE A 116 17.02 10.71 -12.27
N GLU A 117 18.21 10.40 -12.79
CA GLU A 117 18.45 10.25 -14.24
C GLU A 117 17.52 9.18 -14.82
N MET A 118 17.41 8.02 -14.18
CA MET A 118 16.50 6.95 -14.61
C MET A 118 15.03 7.38 -14.63
N LEU A 119 14.56 8.12 -13.62
CA LEU A 119 13.18 8.63 -13.58
C LEU A 119 12.92 9.64 -14.72
N GLU A 120 13.89 10.50 -15.03
CA GLU A 120 13.80 11.51 -16.08
C GLU A 120 13.83 10.89 -17.48
N GLU A 121 14.75 9.95 -17.74
CA GLU A 121 14.85 9.24 -19.02
C GLU A 121 13.59 8.45 -19.37
N ASN A 122 12.91 7.92 -18.34
CA ASN A 122 11.66 7.18 -18.50
C ASN A 122 10.40 8.07 -18.39
N ALA A 123 10.57 9.39 -18.29
CA ALA A 123 9.50 10.38 -18.13
C ALA A 123 8.52 10.05 -16.97
N LEU A 124 9.04 9.48 -15.88
CA LEU A 124 8.24 9.06 -14.74
C LEU A 124 7.93 10.24 -13.82
N LYS A 125 6.70 10.30 -13.31
CA LYS A 125 6.29 11.35 -12.37
C LYS A 125 6.91 11.09 -11.00
N TYR A 126 7.67 12.06 -10.49
CA TYR A 126 8.28 11.95 -9.18
C TYR A 126 8.32 13.27 -8.41
N VAL A 127 8.44 13.16 -7.09
CA VAL A 127 8.73 14.26 -6.16
C VAL A 127 9.96 13.88 -5.34
N LYS A 128 10.87 14.85 -5.16
CA LYS A 128 12.03 14.76 -4.26
C LYS A 128 12.15 16.04 -3.45
N GLN A 129 12.97 16.02 -2.40
CA GLN A 129 13.27 17.17 -1.52
C GLN A 129 12.07 17.74 -0.73
N ASP A 130 10.90 17.10 -0.82
CA ASP A 130 9.72 17.44 -0.03
C ASP A 130 9.24 16.19 0.73
N CYS A 131 8.50 16.40 1.82
CA CYS A 131 7.90 15.33 2.60
C CYS A 131 6.40 15.28 2.30
N ILE A 132 5.87 14.10 1.96
CA ILE A 132 4.46 13.96 1.61
C ILE A 132 3.51 14.42 2.73
N VAL A 133 3.90 14.18 3.99
CA VAL A 133 3.13 14.62 5.16
C VAL A 133 3.15 16.14 5.26
N GLU A 134 4.32 16.77 5.11
CA GLU A 134 4.48 18.22 5.14
C GLU A 134 3.68 18.87 4.00
N TYR A 135 3.75 18.31 2.78
CA TYR A 135 3.00 18.75 1.60
C TYR A 135 1.48 18.67 1.80
N ILE A 136 0.97 17.50 2.19
CA ILE A 136 -0.46 17.29 2.43
C ILE A 136 -0.95 18.20 3.56
N THR A 137 -0.13 18.43 4.58
CA THR A 137 -0.50 19.30 5.71
C THR A 137 -0.51 20.76 5.32
N ARG A 138 0.54 21.27 4.67
CA ARG A 138 0.65 22.69 4.27
C ARG A 138 -0.43 23.10 3.27
N ASN A 139 -0.89 22.16 2.44
CA ASN A 139 -1.95 22.36 1.45
C ASN A 139 -3.34 21.94 1.97
N ASN A 140 -3.47 21.59 3.25
CA ASN A 140 -4.71 21.14 3.89
C ASN A 140 -5.48 20.08 3.08
N MET A 141 -4.76 19.14 2.47
CA MET A 141 -5.34 18.17 1.56
C MET A 141 -6.01 17.03 2.34
N GLN A 142 -7.15 16.58 1.82
CA GLN A 142 -7.88 15.40 2.25
C GLN A 142 -8.51 14.74 1.03
N ARG A 143 -8.52 13.41 0.99
CA ARG A 143 -9.22 12.67 -0.06
C ARG A 143 -10.73 12.70 0.16
N ASN A 144 -11.48 13.08 -0.88
CA ASN A 144 -12.94 13.04 -0.91
C ASN A 144 -13.43 12.40 -2.23
N PRO A 145 -14.24 11.33 -2.22
CA PRO A 145 -14.73 10.60 -1.04
C PRO A 145 -13.58 10.01 -0.22
N ARG A 146 -13.80 9.79 1.08
CA ARG A 146 -12.85 9.03 1.89
C ARG A 146 -12.80 7.59 1.40
N ALA A 147 -11.65 6.93 1.54
CA ALA A 147 -11.55 5.51 1.25
C ALA A 147 -12.52 4.75 2.17
N GLU A 148 -13.31 3.87 1.58
CA GLU A 148 -14.29 3.08 2.31
C GLU A 148 -13.57 2.13 3.27
N ALA A 149 -14.12 2.00 4.47
CA ALA A 149 -13.62 1.08 5.47
C ALA A 149 -14.38 -0.25 5.32
N TYR A 150 -13.69 -1.26 4.82
CA TYR A 150 -14.16 -2.64 4.81
C TYR A 150 -13.36 -3.49 5.79
N PRO A 151 -13.91 -4.63 6.24
CA PRO A 151 -13.12 -5.63 6.96
C PRO A 151 -11.86 -6.01 6.18
N TRP A 152 -10.83 -6.40 6.91
CA TRP A 152 -9.69 -7.08 6.33
C TRP A 152 -10.00 -8.56 6.20
N PHE A 153 -9.36 -9.20 5.24
CA PHE A 153 -9.49 -10.61 4.97
C PHE A 153 -8.13 -11.28 5.00
N ARG A 154 -8.08 -12.53 5.45
CA ARG A 154 -6.86 -13.33 5.45
C ARG A 154 -7.15 -14.80 5.21
N GLN A 155 -6.13 -15.49 4.75
CA GLN A 155 -6.03 -16.94 4.86
C GLN A 155 -4.80 -17.29 5.69
N ILE A 156 -4.97 -18.18 6.65
CA ILE A 156 -3.91 -18.68 7.52
C ILE A 156 -3.81 -20.21 7.41
N SER A 157 -2.60 -20.73 7.63
CA SER A 157 -2.41 -22.16 7.87
C SER A 157 -3.10 -22.55 9.17
N ASP A 158 -3.63 -23.77 9.22
CA ASP A 158 -4.35 -24.33 10.37
C ASP A 158 -3.73 -24.06 11.76
N GLU A 159 -4.59 -23.74 12.73
CA GLU A 159 -4.25 -23.57 14.15
C GLU A 159 -4.29 -24.91 14.92
N ASP A 160 -5.08 -25.88 14.46
CA ASP A 160 -5.43 -27.11 15.20
C ASP A 160 -4.64 -28.35 14.74
N GLY A 161 -3.73 -28.20 13.76
CA GLY A 161 -2.87 -29.28 13.28
C GLY A 161 -3.53 -30.30 12.35
N SER A 162 -4.74 -30.02 11.85
CA SER A 162 -5.43 -30.81 10.81
C SER A 162 -4.88 -30.59 9.39
N GLY A 163 -4.13 -29.50 9.17
CA GLY A 163 -3.50 -29.15 7.90
C GLY A 163 -4.42 -28.43 6.90
N CYS A 164 -5.55 -27.88 7.37
CA CYS A 164 -6.51 -27.17 6.53
C CYS A 164 -6.36 -25.64 6.65
N SER A 165 -6.26 -24.94 5.52
CA SER A 165 -6.24 -23.47 5.49
C SER A 165 -7.60 -22.88 5.90
N VAL A 166 -7.59 -21.77 6.64
CA VAL A 166 -8.80 -21.10 7.13
C VAL A 166 -8.89 -19.68 6.58
N TRP A 167 -10.02 -19.36 5.93
CA TRP A 167 -10.35 -18.01 5.49
C TRP A 167 -11.07 -17.25 6.60
N GLN A 168 -10.73 -15.98 6.81
CA GLN A 168 -11.30 -15.18 7.90
C GLN A 168 -11.47 -13.72 7.47
N ALA A 169 -12.56 -13.11 7.94
CA ALA A 169 -12.78 -11.67 7.98
C ALA A 169 -12.46 -11.17 9.39
N PHE A 170 -11.72 -10.07 9.50
CA PHE A 170 -11.30 -9.52 10.78
C PHE A 170 -11.28 -8.00 10.75
N GLU A 171 -11.54 -7.41 11.92
CA GLU A 171 -11.34 -5.97 12.14
C GLU A 171 -9.85 -5.63 12.11
N PRO A 172 -9.47 -4.39 11.75
CA PRO A 172 -8.09 -3.94 11.79
C PRO A 172 -7.41 -4.33 13.12
N LEU A 173 -6.23 -4.95 13.03
CA LEU A 173 -5.51 -5.45 14.20
C LEU A 173 -5.25 -4.34 15.22
N GLN A 174 -5.20 -4.64 16.52
CA GLN A 174 -4.62 -3.68 17.46
C GLN A 174 -3.14 -3.49 17.15
N ASP A 175 -2.61 -2.27 17.34
CA ASP A 175 -1.21 -1.96 17.03
C ASP A 175 -0.23 -2.89 17.73
N GLY A 176 0.73 -3.41 16.98
CA GLY A 176 1.71 -4.37 17.49
C GLY A 176 1.19 -5.79 17.69
N SER A 177 -0.07 -6.07 17.35
CA SER A 177 -0.56 -7.45 17.28
C SER A 177 0.15 -8.19 16.15
N LYS A 178 0.47 -9.46 16.43
CA LYS A 178 1.06 -10.38 15.45
C LYS A 178 0.06 -11.44 15.07
N PHE A 179 0.12 -11.87 13.82
CA PHE A 179 -0.43 -13.17 13.47
C PHE A 179 0.40 -14.27 14.14
N THR A 180 -0.27 -15.16 14.88
CA THR A 180 0.36 -16.31 15.57
C THR A 180 0.54 -17.50 14.65
N THR A 181 -0.18 -17.53 13.53
CA THR A 181 -0.15 -18.54 12.48
C THR A 181 0.51 -18.06 11.20
N GLU A 182 0.94 -19.00 10.37
CA GLU A 182 1.52 -18.68 9.07
C GLU A 182 0.46 -18.01 8.20
N LEU A 183 0.78 -16.81 7.72
CA LEU A 183 -0.10 -16.00 6.90
C LEU A 183 0.08 -16.36 5.43
N GLU A 184 -0.91 -17.03 4.85
CA GLU A 184 -0.89 -17.44 3.44
C GLU A 184 -1.34 -16.31 2.51
N TRP A 185 -2.27 -15.47 2.97
CA TRP A 185 -2.69 -14.25 2.26
C TRP A 185 -3.35 -13.26 3.23
N VAL A 186 -3.24 -11.97 2.92
CA VAL A 186 -3.93 -10.90 3.67
C VAL A 186 -4.19 -9.70 2.77
N GLY A 187 -5.32 -9.03 2.95
CA GLY A 187 -5.65 -7.81 2.24
C GLY A 187 -7.01 -7.27 2.63
N ASP A 188 -7.27 -6.02 2.28
CA ASP A 188 -8.64 -5.48 2.34
C ASP A 188 -9.44 -5.84 1.09
N LEU A 189 -10.67 -5.31 0.97
CA LEU A 189 -11.53 -5.57 -0.18
C LEU A 189 -10.90 -5.14 -1.52
N SER A 190 -10.15 -4.03 -1.54
CA SER A 190 -9.49 -3.54 -2.76
C SER A 190 -8.35 -4.49 -3.18
N ASP A 191 -7.61 -5.03 -2.22
CA ASP A 191 -6.65 -6.10 -2.48
C ASP A 191 -7.34 -7.37 -2.98
N LEU A 192 -8.43 -7.77 -2.34
CA LEU A 192 -9.18 -8.97 -2.71
C LEU A 192 -9.76 -8.86 -4.11
N GLU A 193 -10.17 -7.69 -4.56
CA GLU A 193 -10.70 -7.45 -5.90
C GLU A 193 -9.62 -7.59 -6.98
N ASN A 194 -8.42 -7.07 -6.73
CA ASN A 194 -7.43 -6.83 -7.78
C ASN A 194 -6.21 -7.78 -7.73
N SER A 195 -5.94 -8.38 -6.57
CA SER A 195 -4.76 -9.24 -6.39
C SER A 195 -4.75 -10.44 -7.35
N GLN A 196 -3.60 -10.71 -7.97
CA GLN A 196 -3.37 -11.91 -8.78
C GLN A 196 -2.93 -13.12 -7.96
N HIS A 197 -2.87 -13.01 -6.63
CA HIS A 197 -2.58 -14.13 -5.75
C HIS A 197 -3.63 -15.23 -5.90
N THR A 198 -3.20 -16.48 -5.85
CA THR A 198 -4.07 -17.65 -6.08
C THR A 198 -5.25 -17.69 -5.10
N ILE A 199 -5.01 -17.33 -3.82
CA ILE A 199 -6.05 -17.29 -2.79
C ILE A 199 -7.09 -16.21 -3.12
N ALA A 200 -6.67 -14.99 -3.43
CA ALA A 200 -7.60 -13.91 -3.77
C ALA A 200 -8.43 -14.26 -5.02
N ARG A 201 -7.80 -14.85 -6.06
CA ARG A 201 -8.49 -15.35 -7.25
C ARG A 201 -9.50 -16.45 -6.93
N TYR A 202 -9.13 -17.36 -6.04
CA TYR A 202 -10.01 -18.46 -5.63
C TYR A 202 -11.24 -17.93 -4.90
N ILE A 203 -11.08 -17.04 -3.92
CA ILE A 203 -12.19 -16.40 -3.21
C ILE A 203 -13.12 -15.65 -4.17
N ARG A 204 -12.58 -14.87 -5.12
CA ARG A 204 -13.39 -14.22 -6.17
C ARG A 204 -14.18 -15.21 -7.02
N SER A 205 -13.65 -16.41 -7.26
CA SER A 205 -14.32 -17.42 -8.09
C SER A 205 -15.49 -18.14 -7.39
N LEU A 206 -15.62 -17.99 -6.07
CA LEU A 206 -16.65 -18.63 -5.25
C LEU A 206 -17.90 -17.75 -5.04
N GLY A 207 -17.97 -16.60 -5.71
CA GLY A 207 -19.15 -15.72 -5.68
C GLY A 207 -20.36 -16.36 -6.35
N LEU A 208 -21.53 -16.17 -5.76
CA LEU A 208 -22.81 -16.56 -6.33
C LEU A 208 -23.28 -15.53 -7.39
N PRO A 209 -24.20 -15.89 -8.29
CA PRO A 209 -24.81 -14.93 -9.20
C PRO A 209 -25.39 -13.73 -8.44
N ASP A 210 -25.09 -12.52 -8.92
CA ASP A 210 -25.50 -11.22 -8.34
C ASP A 210 -24.99 -10.92 -6.91
N GLU A 211 -24.09 -11.74 -6.36
CA GLU A 211 -23.46 -11.51 -5.06
C GLU A 211 -22.29 -10.51 -5.18
N GLN A 212 -22.26 -9.50 -4.32
CA GLN A 212 -21.12 -8.59 -4.25
C GLN A 212 -19.89 -9.30 -3.69
N LEU A 213 -18.69 -8.85 -4.07
CA LEU A 213 -17.45 -9.48 -3.63
C LEU A 213 -17.31 -9.44 -2.10
N VAL A 214 -17.73 -8.36 -1.46
CA VAL A 214 -17.68 -8.24 0.01
C VAL A 214 -18.57 -9.27 0.69
N ASP A 215 -19.77 -9.51 0.16
CA ASP A 215 -20.71 -10.50 0.69
C ASP A 215 -20.16 -11.92 0.52
N THR A 216 -19.56 -12.20 -0.64
CA THR A 216 -18.84 -13.46 -0.91
C THR A 216 -17.74 -13.68 0.14
N ALA A 217 -16.90 -12.66 0.36
CA ALA A 217 -15.76 -12.74 1.25
C ALA A 217 -16.15 -12.92 2.73
N ILE A 218 -17.26 -12.28 3.15
CA ILE A 218 -17.83 -12.43 4.49
C ILE A 218 -18.48 -13.80 4.66
N ARG A 219 -19.24 -14.30 3.67
CA ARG A 219 -19.91 -15.61 3.73
C ARG A 219 -18.92 -16.77 3.84
N LEU A 220 -17.74 -16.62 3.25
CA LEU A 220 -16.70 -17.65 3.27
C LEU A 220 -15.86 -17.64 4.55
N ALA A 221 -15.99 -16.61 5.39
CA ALA A 221 -15.23 -16.40 6.63
C ALA A 221 -15.97 -16.94 7.85
#